data_AF-A0A8J4WHB8-F1
#
_entry.id   AF-A0A8J4WHB8-F1
#
_cell.length_a   1.000
_cell.length_b   1.000
_cell.length_c   1.000
_cell.angle_alpha   90.00
_cell.angle_beta   90.00
_cell.angle_gamma   90.00
#
_symmetry.space_group_name_H-M   'P 1'
#
loop_
_entity.id
_entity.type
_entity.pdbx_description
1 polymer ?
#
loop_
_entity_poly.entity_id
_entity_poly.type
_entity_poly.pdbx_seq_one_letter_code
_entity_poly.pdbx_strand_id
1 'polypeptide(L)'
;MKTYGWTSLLILLNWLRVCLCTSAIKNDEPAHACSRLESRLARNVLRELVFPLYQFSGVSIPDRCPWNPRLDMYRVQEQMKLQNSAFDWQCKRCGKRFYYEDALDMHFQRKYSSTLVTGANAVCLATWCPVLRCHVLYPDLALGSQSFWDEALCEEAQFVSLRAQCEEMLEECGAGIHSPNQDLRDWLQTAICHHLNCSRYWEIPDQRVSMSSTSVVFFTLLCLLCLFIYLLVLFTRFSVSPSSLRASSLSSPYYFQSVSRAEDMNRTPFSTTKIRQNRVKNF
;
A
#
# COMPACT_ATOMS: atom_id res chain seq x y z
N MET A 1 -57.31 33.97 33.23
CA MET A 1 -56.06 33.91 34.03
C MET A 1 -55.38 32.59 33.76
N LYS A 2 -54.05 32.62 33.76
CA LYS A 2 -53.12 31.72 33.06
C LYS A 2 -53.07 30.30 33.64
N THR A 3 -53.17 29.28 32.79
CA THR A 3 -52.66 27.93 33.05
C THR A 3 -51.56 27.61 32.04
N TYR A 4 -50.38 28.20 32.25
CA TYR A 4 -49.13 27.65 31.72
C TYR A 4 -48.72 26.53 32.68
N GLY A 5 -48.50 25.30 32.21
CA GLY A 5 -48.06 24.27 33.15
C GLY A 5 -47.87 22.84 32.67
N TRP A 6 -48.17 22.47 31.42
CA TRP A 6 -48.02 21.06 31.01
C TRP A 6 -47.44 20.83 29.61
N THR A 7 -47.15 21.88 28.83
CA THR A 7 -46.49 21.73 27.51
C THR A 7 -44.96 21.77 27.60
N SER A 8 -44.38 22.31 28.68
CA SER A 8 -42.92 22.29 28.89
C SER A 8 -42.36 20.99 29.49
N LEU A 9 -43.21 20.11 30.04
CA LEU A 9 -42.75 18.86 30.65
C LEU A 9 -42.65 17.69 29.65
N LEU A 10 -43.38 17.74 28.54
CA LEU A 10 -43.32 16.73 27.47
C LEU A 10 -42.15 16.97 26.50
N ILE A 11 -41.60 18.18 26.45
CA ILE A 11 -40.40 18.47 25.67
C ILE A 11 -39.15 17.99 26.43
N LEU A 12 -39.11 18.03 27.77
CA LEU A 12 -37.97 17.51 28.53
C LEU A 12 -37.88 15.97 28.56
N LEU A 13 -38.98 15.24 28.37
CA LEU A 13 -38.98 13.77 28.35
C LEU A 13 -38.66 13.16 26.97
N ASN A 14 -38.63 13.97 25.91
CA ASN A 14 -38.28 13.49 24.56
C ASN A 14 -36.81 13.74 24.19
N TRP A 15 -36.09 14.55 24.96
CA TRP A 15 -34.63 14.74 24.83
C TRP A 15 -33.81 13.78 25.72
N LEU A 16 -34.48 12.94 26.52
CA LEU A 16 -33.86 11.88 27.35
C LEU A 16 -34.00 10.47 26.75
N ARG A 17 -34.61 10.32 25.57
CA ARG A 17 -34.71 9.04 24.83
C ARG A 17 -33.85 8.95 23.57
N VAL A 18 -33.06 9.96 23.25
CA VAL A 18 -32.21 9.99 22.03
C VAL A 18 -30.70 10.02 22.33
N CYS A 19 -30.29 9.95 23.61
CA CYS A 19 -28.87 9.85 23.97
C CYS A 19 -28.55 8.55 24.74
N LEU A 20 -29.01 7.42 24.21
CA LEU A 20 -28.32 6.14 24.39
C LEU A 20 -27.85 5.65 23.02
N CYS A 21 -26.98 6.44 22.38
CA CYS A 21 -25.92 5.83 21.60
C CYS A 21 -24.92 5.28 22.61
N THR A 22 -25.19 4.07 23.11
CA THR A 22 -24.13 3.20 23.59
C THR A 22 -23.22 2.96 22.41
N SER A 23 -22.21 3.81 22.21
CA SER A 23 -21.02 3.46 21.44
C SER A 23 -20.18 2.50 22.29
N ALA A 24 -20.76 1.34 22.59
CA ALA A 24 -20.01 0.12 22.69
C ALA A 24 -20.08 -0.49 21.29
N ILE A 25 -19.25 0.03 20.37
CA ILE A 25 -18.85 -0.79 19.23
C ILE A 25 -17.94 -1.85 19.83
N LYS A 26 -18.57 -2.88 20.42
CA LYS A 26 -17.93 -4.15 20.59
C LYS A 26 -17.80 -4.68 19.17
N ASN A 27 -16.60 -4.59 18.60
CA ASN A 27 -16.24 -5.33 17.41
C ASN A 27 -16.23 -6.83 17.78
N ASP A 28 -17.39 -7.39 18.10
CA ASP A 28 -17.63 -8.82 17.96
C ASP A 28 -17.98 -9.02 16.47
N GLU A 29 -16.96 -8.91 15.62
CA GLU A 29 -17.06 -9.36 14.23
C GLU A 29 -17.29 -10.88 14.26
N PRO A 30 -18.39 -11.40 13.70
CA PRO A 30 -18.74 -12.82 13.77
C PRO A 30 -17.74 -13.69 13.00
N ALA A 31 -16.88 -14.46 13.69
CA ALA A 31 -16.08 -15.58 13.14
C ALA A 31 -15.76 -15.45 11.63
N HIS A 32 -15.11 -14.34 11.26
CA HIS A 32 -14.92 -13.97 9.86
C HIS A 32 -13.95 -14.94 9.19
N ALA A 33 -14.25 -15.29 7.94
CA ALA A 33 -13.30 -16.00 7.09
C ALA A 33 -11.94 -15.29 7.16
N CYS A 34 -10.91 -16.01 7.61
CA CYS A 34 -9.58 -15.48 7.87
C CYS A 34 -9.09 -14.51 6.79
N SER A 35 -8.81 -13.25 7.15
CA SER A 35 -8.32 -12.24 6.22
C SER A 35 -6.97 -12.65 5.64
N ARG A 36 -6.91 -12.78 4.31
CA ARG A 36 -5.66 -13.14 3.61
C ARG A 36 -4.64 -12.00 3.64
N LEU A 37 -5.11 -10.77 3.47
CA LEU A 37 -4.25 -9.58 3.48
C LEU A 37 -3.57 -9.44 4.84
N GLU A 38 -4.31 -9.45 5.94
CA GLU A 38 -3.76 -9.37 7.29
C GLU A 38 -2.84 -10.56 7.58
N SER A 39 -3.22 -11.78 7.18
CA SER A 39 -2.34 -12.95 7.32
C SER A 39 -1.01 -12.77 6.58
N ARG A 40 -1.00 -12.05 5.45
CA ARG A 40 0.23 -11.68 4.71
C ARG A 40 1.06 -10.67 5.50
N LEU A 41 0.44 -9.66 6.10
CA LEU A 41 1.14 -8.69 6.96
C LEU A 41 1.78 -9.37 8.15
N ALA A 42 1.01 -10.19 8.88
CA ALA A 42 1.51 -10.97 10.02
C ALA A 42 2.69 -11.86 9.60
N ARG A 43 2.57 -12.57 8.47
CA ARG A 43 3.66 -13.39 7.95
C ARG A 43 4.93 -12.59 7.64
N ASN A 44 4.80 -11.37 7.12
CA ASN A 44 5.93 -10.50 6.84
C ASN A 44 6.59 -10.04 8.14
N VAL A 45 5.81 -9.61 9.15
CA VAL A 45 6.34 -9.30 10.49
C VAL A 45 7.08 -10.51 11.07
N LEU A 46 6.47 -11.71 11.05
CA LEU A 46 7.10 -12.91 11.57
C LEU A 46 8.43 -13.23 10.85
N ARG A 47 8.47 -13.08 9.53
CA ARG A 47 9.66 -13.35 8.72
C ARG A 47 10.78 -12.35 8.99
N GLU A 48 10.46 -11.07 9.11
CA GLU A 48 11.45 -10.00 9.26
C GLU A 48 11.92 -9.83 10.70
N LEU A 49 11.04 -10.03 11.68
CA LEU A 49 11.31 -9.72 13.09
C LEU A 49 11.50 -10.98 13.93
N VAL A 50 10.63 -11.98 13.79
CA VAL A 50 10.54 -13.10 14.75
C VAL A 50 11.49 -14.23 14.39
N PHE A 51 11.42 -14.75 13.17
CA PHE A 51 12.22 -15.91 12.75
C PHE A 51 13.74 -15.69 12.80
N PRO A 52 14.28 -14.48 12.52
CA PRO A 52 15.69 -14.21 12.73
C PRO A 52 16.15 -14.38 14.18
N LEU A 53 15.29 -14.10 15.17
CA LEU A 53 15.61 -14.27 16.59
C LEU A 53 15.69 -15.76 16.98
N TYR A 54 14.80 -16.60 16.43
CA TYR A 54 14.90 -18.05 16.58
C TYR A 54 16.17 -18.60 15.93
N GLN A 55 16.51 -18.11 14.74
CA GLN A 55 17.74 -18.51 14.05
C GLN A 55 18.99 -18.08 14.82
N PHE A 56 19.00 -16.87 15.38
CA PHE A 56 20.11 -16.35 16.16
C PHE A 56 20.30 -17.09 17.50
N SER A 57 19.20 -17.41 18.19
CA SER A 57 19.23 -18.20 19.44
C SER A 57 19.54 -19.69 19.22
N GLY A 58 19.43 -20.20 17.99
CA GLY A 58 19.58 -21.63 17.69
C GLY A 58 18.41 -22.50 18.16
N VAL A 59 17.31 -21.90 18.61
CA VAL A 59 16.12 -22.59 19.09
C VAL A 59 15.17 -22.88 17.93
N SER A 60 14.70 -24.12 17.82
CA SER A 60 13.66 -24.47 16.86
C SER A 60 12.27 -24.03 17.34
N ILE A 61 11.47 -23.45 16.45
CA ILE A 61 10.07 -23.10 16.73
C ILE A 61 9.26 -24.39 17.03
N PRO A 62 8.59 -24.50 18.19
CA PRO A 62 7.80 -25.68 18.54
C PRO A 62 6.67 -25.97 17.54
N ASP A 63 6.30 -27.25 17.40
CA ASP A 63 5.23 -27.69 16.48
C ASP A 63 3.85 -27.15 16.86
N ARG A 64 3.64 -26.90 18.16
CA ARG A 64 2.40 -26.34 18.72
C ARG A 64 2.31 -24.82 18.63
N CYS A 65 3.43 -24.13 18.33
CA CYS A 65 3.48 -22.67 18.28
C CYS A 65 2.60 -22.13 17.15
N PRO A 66 1.64 -21.23 17.41
CA PRO A 66 0.79 -20.68 16.35
C PRO A 66 1.54 -19.87 15.29
N TRP A 67 2.73 -19.33 15.61
CA TRP A 67 3.61 -18.65 14.64
C TRP A 67 4.45 -19.60 13.79
N ASN A 68 4.35 -20.91 14.00
CA ASN A 68 5.08 -21.88 13.20
C ASN A 68 4.60 -21.81 11.73
N PRO A 69 5.50 -21.59 10.76
CA PRO A 69 5.14 -21.49 9.35
C PRO A 69 4.33 -22.68 8.84
N ARG A 70 4.53 -23.89 9.40
CA ARG A 70 3.80 -25.09 8.97
C ARG A 70 2.29 -24.98 9.20
N LEU A 71 1.88 -24.23 10.22
CA LEU A 71 0.47 -24.11 10.64
C LEU A 71 -0.28 -23.02 9.86
N ASP A 72 0.42 -22.12 9.20
CA ASP A 72 -0.18 -21.03 8.43
C ASP A 72 -1.09 -21.55 7.30
N MET A 73 -2.38 -21.25 7.44
CA MET A 73 -3.45 -21.69 6.56
C MET A 73 -3.20 -21.37 5.08
N TYR A 74 -2.64 -20.20 4.79
CA TYR A 74 -2.43 -19.71 3.42
C TYR A 74 -1.03 -20.03 2.86
N ARG A 75 -0.13 -20.62 3.66
CA ARG A 75 1.29 -20.82 3.29
C ARG A 75 1.49 -21.35 1.88
N VAL A 76 0.81 -22.45 1.54
CA VAL A 76 1.03 -23.14 0.27
C VAL A 76 0.59 -22.28 -0.91
N GLN A 77 -0.52 -21.56 -0.80
CA GLN A 77 -1.00 -20.68 -1.87
C GLN A 77 -0.12 -19.45 -2.04
N GLU A 78 0.40 -18.89 -0.95
CA GLU A 78 1.36 -17.77 -1.02
C GLU A 78 2.67 -18.18 -1.69
N GLN A 79 3.16 -19.42 -1.46
CA GLN A 79 4.33 -19.97 -2.16
C GLN A 79 4.10 -20.16 -3.68
N MET A 80 2.83 -20.33 -4.09
CA MET A 80 2.44 -20.46 -5.50
C MET A 80 2.34 -19.12 -6.24
N LYS A 81 2.55 -17.99 -5.57
CA LYS A 81 2.59 -16.68 -6.21
C LYS A 81 3.97 -16.40 -6.80
N LEU A 82 3.96 -15.72 -7.94
CA LEU A 82 5.12 -15.07 -8.53
C LEU A 82 4.75 -13.62 -8.83
N GLN A 83 5.51 -12.67 -8.29
CA GLN A 83 5.43 -11.28 -8.68
C GLN A 83 6.51 -11.01 -9.72
N ASN A 84 6.14 -10.83 -10.97
CA ASN A 84 7.08 -10.47 -12.04
C ASN A 84 7.30 -8.95 -12.10
N SER A 85 6.25 -8.18 -11.80
CA SER A 85 6.31 -6.72 -11.69
C SER A 85 5.21 -6.22 -10.74
N ALA A 86 5.14 -4.91 -10.48
CA ALA A 86 4.10 -4.31 -9.64
C ALA A 86 2.67 -4.66 -10.09
N PHE A 87 2.46 -4.77 -11.41
CA PHE A 87 1.16 -5.05 -12.03
C PHE A 87 1.13 -6.39 -12.79
N ASP A 88 2.01 -7.32 -12.44
CA ASP A 88 2.03 -8.63 -13.08
C ASP A 88 2.30 -9.74 -12.08
N TRP A 89 1.23 -10.45 -11.77
CA TRP A 89 1.16 -11.53 -10.82
C TRP A 89 0.83 -12.83 -11.52
N GLN A 90 1.63 -13.87 -11.29
CA GLN A 90 1.45 -15.16 -11.94
C GLN A 90 1.22 -16.27 -10.92
N CYS A 91 0.24 -17.14 -11.21
CA CYS A 91 0.08 -18.40 -10.50
C CYS A 91 1.12 -19.41 -11.01
N LYS A 92 2.08 -19.80 -10.18
CA LYS A 92 3.12 -20.80 -10.53
C LYS A 92 2.53 -22.19 -10.81
N ARG A 93 1.31 -22.48 -10.37
CA ARG A 93 0.67 -23.79 -10.52
C ARG A 93 -0.01 -24.01 -11.88
N CYS A 94 -0.67 -22.98 -12.45
CA CYS A 94 -1.32 -23.07 -13.76
C CYS A 94 -0.76 -22.13 -14.82
N GLY A 95 0.13 -21.20 -14.46
CA GLY A 95 0.74 -20.23 -15.37
C GLY A 95 -0.11 -19.01 -15.69
N LYS A 96 -1.36 -18.90 -15.20
CA LYS A 96 -2.22 -17.72 -15.43
C LYS A 96 -1.63 -16.47 -14.80
N ARG A 97 -1.75 -15.35 -15.52
CA ARG A 97 -1.30 -14.01 -15.10
C ARG A 97 -2.48 -13.12 -14.76
N PHE A 98 -2.26 -12.20 -13.83
CA PHE A 98 -3.24 -11.29 -13.25
C PHE A 98 -2.56 -9.93 -13.07
N TYR A 99 -3.34 -8.86 -13.24
CA TYR A 99 -2.80 -7.52 -13.13
C TYR A 99 -2.56 -7.12 -11.66
N TYR A 100 -3.41 -7.57 -10.74
CA TYR A 100 -3.32 -7.26 -9.31
C TYR A 100 -3.24 -8.55 -8.47
N GLU A 101 -2.68 -8.44 -7.25
CA GLU A 101 -2.51 -9.58 -6.35
C GLU A 101 -3.85 -10.12 -5.83
N ASP A 102 -4.82 -9.24 -5.57
CA ASP A 102 -6.17 -9.58 -5.10
C ASP A 102 -6.94 -10.45 -6.12
N ALA A 103 -6.77 -10.18 -7.42
CA ALA A 103 -7.35 -10.98 -8.48
C ALA A 103 -6.75 -12.40 -8.51
N LEU A 104 -5.44 -12.52 -8.23
CA LEU A 104 -4.78 -13.81 -8.07
C LEU A 104 -5.24 -14.52 -6.78
N ASP A 105 -5.48 -13.79 -5.70
CA ASP A 105 -6.05 -14.33 -4.46
C ASP A 105 -7.45 -14.92 -4.65
N MET A 106 -8.30 -14.17 -5.35
CA MET A 106 -9.63 -14.64 -5.74
C MET A 106 -9.55 -15.89 -6.65
N HIS A 107 -8.55 -15.94 -7.54
CA HIS A 107 -8.27 -17.14 -8.32
C HIS A 107 -7.93 -18.34 -7.44
N PHE A 108 -7.09 -18.17 -6.42
CA PHE A 108 -6.77 -19.25 -5.47
C PHE A 108 -7.99 -19.71 -4.68
N GLN A 109 -8.82 -18.78 -4.20
CA GLN A 109 -10.03 -19.12 -3.45
C GLN A 109 -11.01 -19.95 -4.28
N ARG A 110 -11.15 -19.66 -5.58
CA ARG A 110 -12.09 -20.40 -6.45
C ARG A 110 -11.51 -21.71 -6.99
N LYS A 111 -10.24 -21.71 -7.42
CA LYS A 111 -9.63 -22.83 -8.16
C LYS A 111 -8.84 -23.79 -7.29
N TYR A 112 -8.27 -23.30 -6.19
CA TYR A 112 -7.31 -24.01 -5.35
C TYR A 112 -7.67 -23.96 -3.86
N SER A 113 -8.95 -23.82 -3.52
CA SER A 113 -9.44 -23.82 -2.13
C SER A 113 -8.97 -25.05 -1.33
N SER A 114 -8.88 -26.22 -1.98
CA SER A 114 -8.40 -27.46 -1.36
C SER A 114 -6.92 -27.47 -0.98
N THR A 115 -6.15 -26.46 -1.40
CA THR A 115 -4.70 -26.35 -1.10
C THR A 115 -4.44 -25.61 0.22
N LEU A 116 -5.49 -25.09 0.86
CA LEU A 116 -5.39 -24.50 2.19
C LEU A 116 -4.98 -25.57 3.21
N VAL A 117 -4.14 -25.19 4.16
CA VAL A 117 -3.87 -26.06 5.32
C VAL A 117 -5.16 -26.07 6.16
N THR A 118 -5.71 -27.27 6.40
CA THR A 118 -6.96 -27.46 7.13
C THR A 118 -6.76 -28.48 8.25
N GLY A 119 -7.62 -28.45 9.27
CA GLY A 119 -7.57 -29.33 10.43
C GLY A 119 -7.37 -28.56 11.74
N ALA A 120 -7.24 -29.29 12.85
CA ALA A 120 -7.15 -28.72 14.20
C ALA A 120 -5.94 -27.80 14.40
N ASN A 121 -4.88 -27.96 13.61
CA ASN A 121 -3.64 -27.20 13.74
C ASN A 121 -3.51 -26.09 12.69
N ALA A 122 -4.53 -25.86 11.85
CA ALA A 122 -4.49 -24.76 10.88
C ALA A 122 -4.70 -23.42 11.61
N VAL A 123 -3.76 -22.49 11.43
CA VAL A 123 -3.77 -21.18 12.10
C VAL A 123 -4.02 -20.07 11.09
N CYS A 124 -4.97 -19.20 11.43
CA CYS A 124 -5.16 -17.92 10.77
C CYS A 124 -4.18 -16.90 11.36
N LEU A 125 -3.17 -16.49 10.59
CA LEU A 125 -2.19 -15.50 11.07
C LEU A 125 -2.79 -14.11 11.28
N ALA A 126 -3.88 -13.76 10.58
CA ALA A 126 -4.57 -12.48 10.76
C ALA A 126 -5.03 -12.24 12.19
N THR A 127 -5.40 -13.30 12.92
CA THR A 127 -5.79 -13.23 14.34
C THR A 127 -4.73 -12.54 15.21
N TRP A 128 -3.45 -12.69 14.85
CA TRP A 128 -2.34 -12.14 15.62
C TRP A 128 -1.86 -10.78 15.11
N CYS A 129 -2.51 -10.19 14.11
CA CYS A 129 -2.08 -8.90 13.58
C CYS A 129 -2.09 -7.74 14.59
N PRO A 130 -3.05 -7.66 15.54
CA PRO A 130 -2.99 -6.65 16.60
C PRO A 130 -1.75 -6.79 17.49
N VAL A 131 -1.38 -8.02 17.87
CA VAL A 131 -0.18 -8.31 18.68
C VAL A 131 1.10 -8.02 17.88
N LEU A 132 1.12 -8.37 16.59
CA LEU A 132 2.25 -8.17 15.69
C LEU A 132 2.32 -6.75 15.10
N ARG A 133 1.40 -5.85 15.45
CA ARG A 133 1.36 -4.45 14.99
C ARG A 133 1.31 -4.32 13.46
N CYS A 134 0.63 -5.25 12.77
CA CYS A 134 0.64 -5.33 11.30
C CYS A 134 0.33 -4.01 10.59
N HIS A 135 -0.71 -3.30 11.04
CA HIS A 135 -1.19 -2.07 10.39
C HIS A 135 -0.23 -0.88 10.58
N VAL A 136 0.49 -0.86 11.70
CA VAL A 136 1.51 0.16 11.98
C VAL A 136 2.78 -0.12 11.17
N LEU A 137 3.18 -1.38 11.10
CA LEU A 137 4.45 -1.78 10.48
C LEU A 137 4.40 -1.83 8.95
N TYR A 138 3.19 -1.98 8.36
CA TYR A 138 2.96 -2.01 6.92
C TYR A 138 1.77 -1.11 6.52
N PRO A 139 1.89 0.22 6.68
CA PRO A 139 0.81 1.17 6.39
C PRO A 139 0.45 1.21 4.90
N ASP A 140 1.41 0.97 4.01
CA ASP A 140 1.17 0.97 2.54
C ASP A 140 0.23 -0.16 2.09
N LEU A 141 0.13 -1.23 2.87
CA LEU A 141 -0.68 -2.40 2.59
C LEU A 141 -1.97 -2.44 3.42
N ALA A 142 -2.02 -1.72 4.54
CA ALA A 142 -3.20 -1.53 5.35
C ALA A 142 -3.94 -0.28 4.85
N LEU A 143 -5.04 -0.45 4.10
CA LEU A 143 -5.87 0.68 3.65
C LEU A 143 -6.36 1.51 4.87
N GLY A 144 -5.70 2.61 5.21
CA GLY A 144 -6.25 3.53 6.21
C GLY A 144 -5.24 4.45 6.89
N SER A 145 -5.21 5.70 6.43
CA SER A 145 -4.51 6.85 6.98
C SER A 145 -5.10 7.40 8.30
N GLN A 146 -5.46 6.54 9.27
CA GLN A 146 -6.01 6.97 10.57
C GLN A 146 -5.06 6.80 11.76
N SER A 147 -3.79 6.46 11.54
CA SER A 147 -2.78 6.28 12.61
C SER A 147 -2.67 7.46 13.58
N PHE A 148 -2.94 8.69 13.12
CA PHE A 148 -2.86 9.88 13.96
C PHE A 148 -3.92 9.92 15.08
N TRP A 149 -5.18 9.62 14.76
CA TRP A 149 -6.26 9.67 15.76
C TRP A 149 -6.20 8.46 16.69
N ASP A 150 -5.76 7.32 16.18
CA ASP A 150 -5.58 6.10 16.97
C ASP A 150 -4.52 6.29 18.06
N GLU A 151 -3.41 6.98 17.75
CA GLU A 151 -2.41 7.38 18.74
C GLU A 151 -2.98 8.42 19.72
N ALA A 152 -3.63 9.47 19.22
CA ALA A 152 -4.10 10.58 20.04
C ALA A 152 -5.23 10.18 21.02
N LEU A 153 -6.05 9.19 20.66
CA LEU A 153 -7.16 8.66 21.47
C LEU A 153 -6.79 7.35 22.17
N CYS A 154 -5.49 7.03 22.26
CA CYS A 154 -5.04 5.78 22.83
C CYS A 154 -5.39 5.65 24.31
N GLU A 155 -5.93 4.48 24.68
CA GLU A 155 -6.20 4.11 26.07
C GLU A 155 -5.35 2.88 26.46
N GLU A 156 -4.57 3.00 27.54
CA GLU A 156 -3.69 1.90 27.99
C GLU A 156 -4.45 0.61 28.32
N ALA A 157 -5.71 0.72 28.76
CA ALA A 157 -6.54 -0.43 29.08
C ALA A 157 -6.72 -1.39 27.89
N GLN A 158 -6.71 -0.87 26.66
CA GLN A 158 -6.87 -1.67 25.44
C GLN A 158 -5.65 -2.58 25.18
N PHE A 159 -4.47 -2.17 25.65
CA PHE A 159 -3.24 -2.93 25.47
C PHE A 159 -3.02 -4.03 26.50
N VAL A 160 -3.77 -4.03 27.62
CA VAL A 160 -3.65 -5.05 28.66
C VAL A 160 -3.96 -6.44 28.10
N SER A 161 -5.03 -6.57 27.33
CA SER A 161 -5.43 -7.85 26.71
C SER A 161 -4.46 -8.28 25.61
N LEU A 162 -3.90 -7.34 24.84
CA LEU A 162 -2.90 -7.62 23.81
C LEU A 162 -1.56 -8.07 24.41
N ARG A 163 -1.13 -7.46 25.51
CA ARG A 163 0.07 -7.90 26.25
C ARG A 163 -0.10 -9.31 26.79
N ALA A 164 -1.24 -9.60 27.42
CA ALA A 164 -1.53 -10.94 27.93
C ALA A 164 -1.51 -11.99 26.80
N GLN A 165 -2.14 -11.69 25.66
CA GLN A 165 -2.08 -12.54 24.47
C GLN A 165 -0.65 -12.71 23.94
N CYS A 166 0.17 -11.66 23.98
CA CYS A 166 1.58 -11.75 23.59
C CYS A 166 2.36 -12.69 24.52
N GLU A 167 2.17 -12.56 25.83
CA GLU A 167 2.84 -13.40 26.83
C GLU A 167 2.45 -14.87 26.71
N GLU A 168 1.15 -15.15 26.55
CA GLU A 168 0.64 -16.51 26.30
C GLU A 168 1.25 -17.11 25.02
N MET A 169 1.37 -16.31 23.97
CA MET A 169 2.01 -16.72 22.73
C MET A 169 3.49 -17.07 22.90
N LEU A 170 4.23 -16.34 23.74
CA LEU A 170 5.63 -16.66 24.03
C LEU A 170 5.76 -18.00 24.77
N GLU A 171 4.83 -18.33 25.67
CA GLU A 171 4.77 -19.62 26.35
C GLU A 171 4.57 -20.78 25.36
N GLU A 172 3.60 -20.67 24.46
CA GLU A 172 3.31 -21.71 23.47
C GLU A 172 4.45 -21.92 22.48
N CYS A 173 5.17 -20.84 22.16
CA CYS A 173 6.27 -20.82 21.22
C CYS A 173 7.65 -21.12 21.83
N GLY A 174 7.69 -21.58 23.09
CA GLY A 174 8.93 -22.08 23.71
C GLY A 174 9.86 -20.99 24.26
N ALA A 175 9.33 -19.77 24.40
CA ALA A 175 9.96 -18.60 25.00
C ALA A 175 9.23 -18.19 26.30
N GLY A 176 8.76 -19.20 27.05
CA GLY A 176 8.06 -19.01 28.32
C GLY A 176 8.95 -18.56 29.48
N ILE A 177 8.35 -18.08 30.56
CA ILE A 177 9.02 -17.57 31.78
C ILE A 177 9.98 -18.60 32.37
N HIS A 178 9.63 -19.89 32.32
CA HIS A 178 10.47 -20.97 32.82
C HIS A 178 11.23 -21.71 31.71
N SER A 179 11.27 -21.16 30.50
CA SER A 179 12.02 -21.76 29.41
C SER A 179 13.53 -21.69 29.66
N PRO A 180 14.32 -22.67 29.19
CA PRO A 180 15.78 -22.58 29.23
C PRO A 180 16.32 -21.47 28.31
N ASN A 181 15.49 -20.93 27.41
CA ASN A 181 15.86 -19.96 26.38
C ASN A 181 15.47 -18.54 26.81
N GLN A 182 15.96 -18.09 27.96
CA GLN A 182 15.64 -16.76 28.50
C GLN A 182 16.06 -15.62 27.55
N ASP A 183 17.21 -15.76 26.89
CA ASP A 183 17.67 -14.76 25.91
C ASP A 183 16.69 -14.60 24.74
N LEU A 184 16.14 -15.71 24.23
CA LEU A 184 15.13 -15.69 23.18
C LEU A 184 13.85 -15.01 23.67
N ARG A 185 13.43 -15.31 24.90
CA ARG A 185 12.28 -14.65 25.53
C ARG A 185 12.48 -13.16 25.63
N ASP A 186 13.64 -12.71 26.11
CA ASP A 186 13.94 -11.28 26.27
C ASP A 186 13.96 -10.55 24.93
N TRP A 187 14.53 -11.16 23.89
CA TRP A 187 14.50 -10.59 22.54
C TRP A 187 13.08 -10.52 21.97
N LEU A 188 12.29 -11.58 22.07
CA LEU A 188 10.91 -11.58 21.58
C LEU A 188 10.02 -10.61 22.36
N GLN A 189 10.18 -10.56 23.69
CA GLN A 189 9.47 -9.63 24.55
C GLN A 189 9.82 -8.18 24.21
N THR A 190 11.10 -7.88 23.99
CA THR A 190 11.55 -6.54 23.60
C THR A 190 11.07 -6.16 22.20
N ALA A 191 11.11 -7.10 21.25
CA ALA A 191 10.74 -6.84 19.86
C ALA A 191 9.22 -6.69 19.64
N ILE A 192 8.39 -7.38 20.43
CA ILE A 192 6.94 -7.44 20.22
C ILE A 192 6.19 -6.88 21.43
N CYS A 193 6.22 -7.58 22.57
CA CYS A 193 5.30 -7.31 23.68
C CYS A 193 5.56 -5.93 24.33
N HIS A 194 6.81 -5.49 24.41
CA HIS A 194 7.14 -4.18 24.99
C HIS A 194 6.59 -3.02 24.17
N HIS A 195 6.36 -3.20 22.87
CA HIS A 195 5.73 -2.19 22.02
C HIS A 195 4.21 -2.14 22.15
N LEU A 196 3.57 -3.05 22.89
CA LEU A 196 2.11 -3.05 23.08
C LEU A 196 1.72 -2.04 24.17
N ASN A 197 1.97 -0.76 23.94
CA ASN A 197 1.60 0.32 24.84
C ASN A 197 1.39 1.62 24.07
N CYS A 198 0.65 2.58 24.64
CA CYS A 198 0.34 3.81 23.93
C CYS A 198 1.60 4.53 23.42
N SER A 199 2.63 4.66 24.26
CA SER A 199 3.83 5.40 23.90
C SER A 199 4.69 4.79 22.79
N ARG A 200 4.63 3.46 22.56
CA ARG A 200 5.56 2.75 21.66
C ARG A 200 4.87 1.98 20.54
N TYR A 201 3.54 1.83 20.58
CA TYR A 201 2.83 1.00 19.63
C TYR A 201 2.84 1.54 18.20
N TRP A 202 3.05 2.85 18.02
CA TRP A 202 3.17 3.47 16.69
C TRP A 202 4.63 3.73 16.25
N GLU A 203 5.63 3.32 17.03
CA GLU A 203 7.05 3.46 16.65
C GLU A 203 7.43 2.51 15.51
N ILE A 204 7.74 3.04 14.33
CA ILE A 204 8.18 2.24 13.18
C ILE A 204 9.71 2.07 13.25
N PRO A 205 10.25 0.84 13.16
CA PRO A 205 11.70 0.65 13.16
C PRO A 205 12.35 1.31 11.93
N ASP A 206 13.38 2.12 12.19
CA ASP A 206 14.07 2.99 11.20
C ASP A 206 14.56 2.25 9.93
N GLN A 207 14.76 0.94 9.99
CA GLN A 207 15.23 0.13 8.87
C GLN A 207 14.27 0.07 7.67
N ARG A 208 12.98 0.40 7.83
CA ARG A 208 12.00 0.42 6.72
C ARG A 208 11.93 1.75 5.97
N VAL A 209 12.67 2.77 6.38
CA VAL A 209 12.95 3.93 5.52
C VAL A 209 14.22 3.61 4.73
N SER A 210 14.07 2.82 3.67
CA SER A 210 15.15 2.52 2.73
C SER A 210 15.52 3.77 1.95
N MET A 211 16.36 4.59 2.58
CA MET A 211 17.38 5.51 2.07
C MET A 211 17.67 6.41 3.26
N SER A 212 18.90 6.37 3.78
CA SER A 212 19.34 7.33 4.79
C SER A 212 18.90 8.73 4.36
N SER A 213 18.31 9.52 5.24
CA SER A 213 17.90 10.90 4.94
C SER A 213 19.05 11.69 4.29
N THR A 214 20.31 11.37 4.64
CA THR A 214 21.51 11.92 4.00
C THR A 214 21.68 11.49 2.54
N SER A 215 21.34 10.24 2.19
CA SER A 215 21.37 9.73 0.83
C SER A 215 20.32 10.41 -0.05
N VAL A 216 19.09 10.59 0.44
CA VAL A 216 18.04 11.29 -0.32
C VAL A 216 18.45 12.73 -0.62
N VAL A 217 18.96 13.44 0.39
CA VAL A 217 19.47 14.82 0.24
C VAL A 217 20.66 14.87 -0.73
N PHE A 218 21.57 13.91 -0.66
CA PHE A 218 22.71 13.83 -1.59
C PHE A 218 22.27 13.62 -3.04
N PHE A 219 21.37 12.65 -3.30
CA PHE A 219 20.89 12.37 -4.66
C PHE A 219 20.07 13.54 -5.23
N THR A 220 19.26 14.20 -4.41
CA THR A 220 18.50 15.40 -4.84
C THR A 220 19.43 16.56 -5.20
N LEU A 221 20.46 16.84 -4.40
CA LEU A 221 21.46 17.87 -4.72
C LEU A 221 22.24 17.53 -6.00
N LEU A 222 22.62 16.27 -6.19
CA LEU A 222 23.31 15.80 -7.39
C LEU A 222 22.44 16.02 -8.64
N CYS A 223 21.15 15.66 -8.58
CA CYS A 223 20.21 15.90 -9.68
C CYS A 223 20.06 17.39 -10.02
N LEU A 224 19.97 18.27 -9.01
CA LEU A 224 19.89 19.72 -9.22
C LEU A 224 21.17 20.29 -9.85
N LEU A 225 22.34 19.83 -9.41
CA LEU A 225 23.63 20.20 -10.00
C LEU A 225 23.71 19.78 -11.47
N CYS A 226 23.32 18.53 -11.79
CA CYS A 226 23.28 18.03 -13.16
C CYS A 226 22.34 18.87 -14.05
N LEU A 227 21.15 19.22 -13.54
CA LEU A 227 20.20 20.07 -14.24
C LEU A 227 20.75 21.48 -14.47
N PHE A 228 21.41 22.06 -13.47
CA PHE A 228 22.05 23.37 -13.61
C PHE A 228 23.16 23.36 -14.67
N ILE A 229 24.04 22.36 -14.65
CA ILE A 229 25.10 22.18 -15.65
C ILE A 229 24.47 22.02 -17.05
N TYR A 230 23.42 21.22 -17.17
CA TYR A 230 22.70 21.04 -18.43
C TYR A 230 22.14 22.37 -18.96
N LEU A 231 21.51 23.18 -18.10
CA LEU A 231 21.00 24.50 -18.47
C LEU A 231 22.12 25.48 -18.85
N LEU A 232 23.27 25.45 -18.18
CA LEU A 232 24.44 26.25 -18.57
C LEU A 232 25.00 25.83 -19.93
N VAL A 233 25.05 24.54 -20.22
CA VAL A 233 25.46 24.04 -21.55
C VAL A 233 24.47 24.50 -22.62
N LEU A 234 23.17 24.42 -22.37
CA LEU A 234 22.18 24.98 -23.29
C LEU A 234 22.35 26.49 -23.46
N PHE A 235 22.51 27.23 -22.36
CA PHE A 235 22.69 28.67 -22.40
C PHE A 235 23.95 29.07 -23.16
N THR A 236 25.08 28.39 -22.97
CA THR A 236 26.32 28.64 -23.73
C THR A 236 26.16 28.28 -25.20
N ARG A 237 25.43 27.22 -25.57
CA ARG A 237 25.11 26.92 -26.98
C ARG A 237 24.22 27.99 -27.62
N PHE A 238 23.25 28.52 -26.90
CA PHE A 238 22.41 29.63 -27.37
C PHE A 238 23.15 30.96 -27.42
N SER A 239 23.99 31.26 -26.42
CA SER A 239 24.77 32.51 -26.32
C SER A 239 26.08 32.51 -27.12
N VAL A 240 26.48 31.38 -27.71
CA VAL A 240 27.50 31.30 -28.78
C VAL A 240 26.89 31.60 -30.16
N SER A 241 25.60 31.95 -30.22
CA SER A 241 24.96 32.50 -31.43
C SER A 241 24.59 33.99 -31.31
N PRO A 242 25.55 34.89 -31.03
CA PRO A 242 25.43 36.25 -31.55
C PRO A 242 26.76 36.76 -32.11
N SER A 243 27.28 36.11 -33.16
CA SER A 243 28.31 36.72 -34.02
C SER A 243 28.26 36.21 -35.46
N SER A 244 27.06 36.11 -36.03
CA SER A 244 26.88 36.29 -37.48
C SER A 244 25.43 36.64 -37.85
N LEU A 245 24.88 37.71 -37.26
CA LEU A 245 23.85 38.47 -37.98
C LEU A 245 24.54 39.29 -39.08
N ARG A 246 25.02 38.60 -40.12
CA ARG A 246 25.25 39.23 -41.41
C ARG A 246 23.87 39.46 -42.00
N ALA A 247 23.40 40.70 -41.91
CA ALA A 247 22.31 41.21 -42.73
C ALA A 247 22.73 41.14 -44.21
N SER A 248 22.75 39.94 -44.80
CA SER A 248 23.16 39.69 -46.18
C SER A 248 22.67 38.31 -46.64
N SER A 249 21.36 38.07 -46.64
CA SER A 249 20.70 37.10 -47.55
C SER A 249 19.17 37.20 -47.53
N LEU A 250 18.63 38.41 -47.36
CA LEU A 250 17.34 38.76 -48.00
C LEU A 250 17.62 39.06 -49.48
N SER A 251 18.11 38.05 -50.19
CA SER A 251 18.28 38.05 -51.65
C SER A 251 18.45 36.62 -52.14
N SER A 252 17.52 35.74 -51.74
CA SER A 252 17.27 34.53 -52.53
C SER A 252 16.24 34.89 -53.61
N PRO A 253 16.60 34.90 -54.91
CA PRO A 253 15.69 35.25 -56.00
C PRO A 253 14.51 34.27 -56.15
N TYR A 254 14.49 33.18 -55.38
CA TYR A 254 13.46 32.15 -55.42
C TYR A 254 12.22 32.46 -54.58
N TYR A 255 12.29 33.37 -53.61
CA TYR A 255 11.13 33.70 -52.77
C TYR A 255 10.15 34.67 -53.46
N PHE A 256 10.66 35.60 -54.28
CA PHE A 256 9.80 36.56 -54.99
C PHE A 256 9.03 35.90 -56.15
N GLN A 257 9.50 34.77 -56.67
CA GLN A 257 8.86 34.05 -57.77
C GLN A 257 7.76 33.08 -57.33
N SER A 258 7.70 32.72 -56.05
CA SER A 258 6.59 31.96 -55.47
C SER A 258 5.42 32.85 -55.07
N VAL A 259 5.69 34.10 -54.67
CA VAL A 259 4.65 35.06 -54.27
C VAL A 259 3.91 35.62 -55.50
N SER A 260 4.63 35.93 -56.60
CA SER A 260 3.99 36.40 -57.84
C SER A 260 3.13 35.34 -58.54
N ARG A 261 3.46 34.04 -58.42
CA ARG A 261 2.59 32.95 -58.92
C ARG A 261 1.33 32.72 -58.09
N ALA A 262 1.35 33.07 -56.80
CA ALA A 262 0.21 32.88 -55.92
C ALA A 262 -0.87 33.97 -56.12
N GLU A 263 -0.48 35.17 -56.59
CA GLU A 263 -1.42 36.27 -56.85
C GLU A 263 -2.17 36.13 -58.19
N ASP A 264 -1.60 35.45 -59.20
CA ASP A 264 -2.28 35.22 -60.49
C ASP A 264 -3.37 34.13 -60.43
N MET A 265 -3.33 33.22 -59.45
CA MET A 265 -4.33 32.15 -59.32
C MET A 265 -5.62 32.57 -58.59
N ASN A 266 -5.69 33.79 -58.04
CA ASN A 266 -6.87 34.29 -57.34
C ASN A 266 -7.66 35.36 -58.13
N ARG A 267 -7.31 35.59 -59.40
CA ARG A 267 -8.08 36.42 -60.35
C ARG A 267 -8.55 35.61 -61.56
N THR A 268 -9.43 34.63 -61.35
CA THR A 268 -10.33 34.20 -62.43
C THR A 268 -11.74 33.94 -61.87
N PRO A 269 -12.80 34.45 -62.52
CA PRO A 269 -14.17 34.28 -62.06
C PRO A 269 -14.77 32.96 -62.54
N PHE A 270 -15.59 32.38 -61.66
CA PHE A 270 -16.74 31.48 -61.88
C PHE A 270 -16.94 30.83 -63.27
N SER A 271 -16.91 29.50 -63.32
CA SER A 271 -17.80 28.72 -64.21
C SER A 271 -18.10 27.34 -63.63
N THR A 272 -19.39 27.08 -63.45
CA THR A 272 -20.01 25.82 -63.02
C THR A 272 -19.84 24.72 -64.07
N THR A 273 -19.56 23.47 -63.65
CA THR A 273 -20.01 22.30 -64.43
C THR A 273 -20.21 21.05 -63.57
N LYS A 274 -21.37 20.41 -63.77
CA LYS A 274 -21.92 19.23 -63.10
C LYS A 274 -20.98 18.01 -63.17
N ILE A 275 -20.86 17.27 -62.06
CA ILE A 275 -20.32 15.90 -62.08
C ILE A 275 -21.42 14.89 -61.74
N ARG A 276 -21.53 13.95 -62.67
CA ARG A 276 -22.45 12.85 -62.85
C ARG A 276 -22.13 11.72 -61.86
N GLN A 277 -23.13 11.24 -61.12
CA GLN A 277 -23.07 10.01 -60.34
C GLN A 277 -22.73 8.82 -61.25
N ASN A 278 -21.82 7.94 -60.80
CA ASN A 278 -21.76 6.60 -61.34
C ASN A 278 -21.62 5.53 -60.27
N ARG A 279 -22.31 4.44 -60.59
CA ARG A 279 -22.90 3.40 -59.76
C ARG A 279 -21.90 2.25 -59.56
N VAL A 280 -21.90 1.73 -58.35
CA VAL A 280 -21.25 0.49 -57.88
C VAL A 280 -21.61 -0.71 -58.78
N LYS A 281 -20.62 -1.55 -59.08
CA LYS A 281 -20.84 -2.96 -59.47
C LYS A 281 -19.92 -3.86 -58.67
N ASN A 282 -20.57 -4.82 -58.01
CA ASN A 282 -20.00 -5.95 -57.29
C ASN A 282 -19.38 -6.96 -58.26
N PHE A 283 -18.35 -7.65 -57.78
CA PHE A 283 -18.07 -9.06 -58.05
C PHE A 283 -17.67 -9.70 -56.72
#